data_AF-A0A1D8A930-F1
#
_entry.id   AF-A0A1D8A930-F1
#
_cell.length_a   1.000
_cell.length_b   1.000
_cell.length_c   1.000
_cell.angle_alpha   90.00
_cell.angle_beta   90.00
_cell.angle_gamma   90.00
#
_symmetry.space_group_name_H-M   'P 1'
#
loop_
_entity.id
_entity.type
_entity.pdbx_description
1 polymer ?
#
loop_
_entity_poly.entity_id
_entity_poly.type
_entity_poly.pdbx_seq_one_letter_code
_entity_poly.pdbx_strand_id
1 'polypeptide(L)'
;MRQWQVLRVGSDRVHARRLRDFLHDCAGSAACEEIDRIREALHLLSGSGVDGAVPLDRVRINAMLDCGAGMSAVLEIIGPDMPFMLSRGGHDTCLATVVPPGGSEEAIAEGSTLALAMLAGHVAAVLAKGERGAHAADVPLASASIRLH
;
A
#
# COMPACT_ATOMS: atom_id res chain seq x y z
N MET A 1 14.70 -16.75 21.76
CA MET A 1 14.53 -16.25 20.38
C MET A 1 13.16 -16.54 19.76
N ARG A 2 12.48 -17.67 20.04
CA ARG A 2 11.17 -18.01 19.43
C ARG A 2 9.99 -17.07 19.77
N GLN A 3 9.92 -16.53 20.98
CA GLN A 3 8.77 -15.72 21.42
C GLN A 3 8.68 -14.35 20.70
N TRP A 4 9.82 -13.72 20.40
CA TRP A 4 9.89 -12.45 19.67
C TRP A 4 9.51 -12.60 18.20
N GLN A 5 9.82 -13.74 17.60
CA GLN A 5 9.48 -14.06 16.21
C GLN A 5 7.97 -14.26 16.03
N VAL A 6 7.32 -14.98 16.95
CA VAL A 6 5.87 -15.21 16.92
C VAL A 6 5.07 -13.91 17.10
N LEU A 7 5.53 -13.01 17.98
CA LEU A 7 4.88 -11.71 18.19
C LEU A 7 4.96 -10.79 16.96
N ARG A 8 6.10 -10.79 16.24
CA ARG A 8 6.25 -10.03 14.99
C ARG A 8 5.36 -10.58 13.88
N VAL A 9 5.38 -11.89 13.65
CA VAL A 9 4.53 -12.55 12.64
C VAL A 9 3.03 -12.31 12.91
N GLY A 10 2.61 -12.32 14.18
CA GLY A 10 1.24 -11.98 14.56
C GLY A 10 0.86 -10.53 14.24
N SER A 11 1.74 -9.58 14.51
CA SER A 11 1.55 -8.15 14.19
C SER A 11 1.46 -7.92 12.68
N ASP A 12 2.33 -8.56 11.89
CA ASP A 12 2.37 -8.41 10.44
C ASP A 12 1.08 -8.92 9.78
N ARG A 13 0.53 -10.05 10.27
CA ARG A 13 -0.75 -10.59 9.78
C ARG A 13 -1.95 -9.69 10.08
N VAL A 14 -1.99 -9.08 11.27
CA VAL A 14 -3.05 -8.13 11.63
C VAL A 14 -2.95 -6.88 10.76
N HIS A 15 -1.73 -6.38 10.55
CA HIS A 15 -1.51 -5.23 9.68
C HIS A 15 -1.92 -5.52 8.23
N ALA A 16 -1.48 -6.64 7.66
CA ALA A 16 -1.88 -7.07 6.32
C ALA A 16 -3.40 -7.21 6.17
N ARG A 17 -4.10 -7.71 7.20
CA ARG A 17 -5.56 -7.75 7.20
C ARG A 17 -6.16 -6.35 7.14
N ARG A 18 -5.68 -5.40 7.95
CA ARG A 18 -6.18 -4.01 7.92
C ARG A 18 -5.96 -3.35 6.57
N LEU A 19 -4.83 -3.62 5.91
CA LEU A 19 -4.60 -3.11 4.55
C LEU A 19 -5.58 -3.71 3.55
N ARG A 20 -5.89 -5.01 3.64
CA ARG A 20 -6.92 -5.64 2.78
C ARG A 20 -8.32 -5.07 3.02
N ASP A 21 -8.70 -4.89 4.28
CA ASP A 21 -9.98 -4.29 4.64
C ASP A 21 -10.05 -2.86 4.07
N PHE A 22 -8.98 -2.07 4.23
CA PHE A 22 -8.88 -0.72 3.65
C PHE A 22 -8.96 -0.68 2.12
N LEU A 23 -8.38 -1.66 1.41
CA LEU A 23 -8.53 -1.75 -0.05
C LEU A 23 -9.98 -1.95 -0.48
N HIS A 24 -10.72 -2.76 0.27
CA HIS A 24 -12.15 -2.95 0.04
C HIS A 24 -12.93 -1.66 0.29
N ASP A 25 -12.59 -0.95 1.37
CA ASP A 25 -13.22 0.33 1.70
C ASP A 25 -12.94 1.40 0.64
N CYS A 26 -11.73 1.46 0.07
CA CYS A 26 -11.42 2.37 -1.05
C CYS A 26 -12.27 2.08 -2.30
N ALA A 27 -12.46 0.81 -2.65
CA ALA A 27 -13.27 0.43 -3.81
C ALA A 27 -14.76 0.73 -3.59
N GLY A 28 -15.24 0.61 -2.35
CA GLY A 28 -16.64 0.85 -1.99
C GLY A 28 -16.98 2.30 -1.60
N SER A 29 -15.99 3.15 -1.36
CA SER A 29 -16.19 4.54 -0.92
C SER A 29 -16.72 5.43 -2.06
N ALA A 30 -17.59 6.37 -1.71
CA ALA A 30 -18.01 7.45 -2.60
C ALA A 30 -16.98 8.59 -2.64
N ALA A 31 -17.10 9.47 -3.64
CA ALA A 31 -16.17 10.59 -3.81
C ALA A 31 -16.14 11.57 -2.63
N CYS A 32 -17.24 11.72 -1.88
CA CYS A 32 -17.27 12.58 -0.69
C CYS A 32 -16.50 12.00 0.51
N GLU A 33 -16.15 10.72 0.49
CA GLU A 33 -15.40 10.03 1.54
C GLU A 33 -13.89 10.00 1.26
N GLU A 34 -13.45 10.50 0.09
CA GLU A 34 -12.04 10.47 -0.36
C GLU A 34 -11.08 10.99 0.71
N ILE A 35 -11.36 12.16 1.27
CA ILE A 35 -10.47 12.79 2.25
C ILE A 35 -10.35 11.95 3.52
N ASP A 36 -11.44 11.35 3.98
CA ASP A 36 -11.44 10.54 5.19
C ASP A 36 -10.68 9.22 4.97
N ARG A 37 -10.81 8.61 3.79
CA ARG A 37 -9.97 7.45 3.39
C ARG A 37 -8.49 7.80 3.32
N ILE A 38 -8.12 8.99 2.82
CA ILE A 38 -6.72 9.42 2.80
C ILE A 38 -6.20 9.60 4.24
N ARG A 39 -6.99 10.19 5.16
CA ARG A 39 -6.59 10.29 6.58
C ARG A 39 -6.43 8.92 7.23
N GLU A 40 -7.34 7.99 6.94
CA GLU A 40 -7.26 6.61 7.43
C GLU A 40 -5.97 5.92 6.95
N ALA A 41 -5.60 6.08 5.69
CA ALA A 41 -4.34 5.54 5.16
C ALA A 41 -3.11 6.06 5.91
N LEU A 42 -3.11 7.31 6.38
CA LEU A 42 -2.00 7.83 7.20
C LEU A 42 -1.83 7.04 8.49
N HIS A 43 -2.89 6.50 9.08
CA HIS A 43 -2.82 5.70 10.30
C HIS A 43 -2.35 4.26 10.02
N LEU A 44 -2.62 3.75 8.82
CA LEU A 44 -2.23 2.41 8.41
C LEU A 44 -0.78 2.37 7.91
N LEU A 45 -0.36 3.35 7.12
CA LEU A 45 0.96 3.37 6.50
C LEU A 45 2.06 3.75 7.50
N SER A 46 3.16 3.00 7.45
CA SER A 46 4.34 3.24 8.29
C SER A 46 5.20 4.41 7.80
N GLY A 47 5.11 4.74 6.51
CA GLY A 47 5.89 5.78 5.85
C GLY A 47 5.42 5.99 4.40
N SER A 48 6.12 6.86 3.69
CA SER A 48 5.95 7.13 2.25
C SER A 48 6.64 6.07 1.41
N GLY A 49 6.09 5.83 0.22
CA GLY A 49 6.60 4.83 -0.71
C GLY A 49 6.26 3.40 -0.28
N VAL A 50 6.42 2.44 -1.20
CA VAL A 50 6.09 1.03 -0.95
C VAL A 50 6.95 0.43 0.18
N ASP A 51 8.13 1.01 0.38
CA ASP A 51 9.09 0.60 1.39
C ASP A 51 8.80 1.20 2.77
N GLY A 52 7.96 2.25 2.83
CA GLY A 52 7.69 3.00 4.06
C GLY A 52 8.94 3.59 4.72
N ALA A 53 10.05 3.73 3.97
CA ALA A 53 11.35 4.09 4.53
C ALA A 53 11.46 5.58 4.88
N VAL A 54 10.67 6.43 4.21
CA VAL A 54 10.64 7.87 4.44
C VAL A 54 9.44 8.19 5.33
N PRO A 55 9.60 8.92 6.45
CA PRO A 55 8.47 9.32 7.29
C PRO A 55 7.46 10.19 6.53
N LEU A 56 6.17 9.97 6.77
CA LEU A 56 5.10 10.83 6.24
C LEU A 56 5.08 12.17 6.98
N ASP A 57 5.14 13.28 6.24
CA ASP A 57 4.87 14.61 6.79
C ASP A 57 3.35 14.80 6.98
N ARG A 58 2.86 14.25 8.10
CA ARG A 58 1.43 14.26 8.45
C ARG A 58 0.87 15.67 8.57
N VAL A 59 1.67 16.66 8.98
CA VAL A 59 1.21 18.04 9.12
C VAL A 59 0.93 18.62 7.75
N ARG A 60 1.90 18.49 6.83
CA ARG A 60 1.75 18.93 5.44
C ARG A 60 0.61 18.22 4.72
N ILE A 61 0.51 16.90 4.88
CA ILE A 61 -0.55 16.12 4.23
C ILE A 61 -1.94 16.53 4.76
N ASN A 62 -2.11 16.68 6.07
CA ASN A 62 -3.40 17.16 6.61
C ASN A 62 -3.74 18.56 6.13
N ALA A 63 -2.76 19.47 6.03
CA ALA A 63 -3.00 20.80 5.47
C ALA A 63 -3.45 20.75 3.99
N MET A 64 -2.94 19.81 3.19
CA MET A 64 -3.44 19.58 1.83
C MET A 64 -4.91 19.10 1.85
N LEU A 65 -5.22 18.15 2.73
CA LEU A 65 -6.57 17.61 2.88
C LEU A 65 -7.58 18.66 3.35
N ASP A 66 -7.20 19.52 4.28
CA ASP A 66 -8.05 20.62 4.77
C ASP A 66 -8.32 21.66 3.67
N CYS A 67 -7.43 21.76 2.67
CA CYS A 67 -7.63 22.57 1.46
C CYS A 67 -8.40 21.82 0.35
N GLY A 68 -8.84 20.57 0.57
CA GLY A 68 -9.49 19.74 -0.44
C GLY A 68 -8.55 19.17 -1.52
N ALA A 69 -7.23 19.22 -1.30
CA ALA A 69 -6.22 18.77 -2.26
C ALA A 69 -5.88 17.27 -2.08
N GLY A 70 -6.89 16.40 -2.21
CA GLY A 70 -6.75 14.94 -2.00
C GLY A 70 -5.69 14.29 -2.89
N MET A 71 -5.67 14.62 -4.18
CA MET A 71 -4.67 14.10 -5.11
C MET A 71 -3.23 14.49 -4.72
N SER A 72 -3.01 15.73 -4.27
CA SER A 72 -1.70 16.19 -3.82
C SER A 72 -1.26 15.46 -2.56
N ALA A 73 -2.18 15.22 -1.62
CA ALA A 73 -1.92 14.42 -0.43
C ALA A 73 -1.51 12.98 -0.80
N VAL A 74 -2.19 12.36 -1.75
CA VAL A 74 -1.86 11.01 -2.24
C VAL A 74 -0.48 10.95 -2.90
N LEU A 75 -0.11 11.95 -3.71
CA LEU A 75 1.23 12.05 -4.30
C LEU A 75 2.33 12.17 -3.24
N GLU A 76 2.09 12.96 -2.18
CA GLU A 76 3.01 13.09 -1.05
C GLU A 76 3.15 11.76 -0.29
N ILE A 77 2.05 11.02 -0.10
CA ILE A 77 2.07 9.67 0.52
C ILE A 77 2.89 8.70 -0.34
N ILE A 78 2.64 8.66 -1.64
CA ILE A 78 3.24 7.69 -2.55
C ILE A 78 4.74 7.95 -2.78
N GLY A 79 5.14 9.21 -2.71
CA GLY A 79 6.51 9.65 -2.91
C GLY A 79 6.86 9.85 -4.38
N PRO A 80 7.97 10.55 -4.66
CA PRO A 80 8.30 11.05 -6.00
C PRO A 80 8.73 9.96 -6.99
N ASP A 81 9.22 8.84 -6.49
CA ASP A 81 9.89 7.81 -7.32
C ASP A 81 8.98 6.64 -7.69
N MET A 82 7.68 6.72 -7.43
CA MET A 82 6.74 5.65 -7.72
C MET A 82 6.12 5.85 -9.10
N PRO A 83 6.37 4.96 -10.07
CA PRO A 83 5.64 4.97 -11.34
C PRO A 83 4.18 4.53 -11.12
N PHE A 84 3.26 5.24 -11.76
CA PHE A 84 1.86 4.87 -11.78
C PHE A 84 1.21 5.25 -13.11
N MET A 85 0.14 4.55 -13.44
CA MET A 85 -0.77 4.89 -14.53
C MET A 85 -2.17 5.08 -13.95
N LEU A 86 -2.86 6.11 -14.42
CA LEU A 86 -4.24 6.38 -14.07
C LEU A 86 -5.11 6.24 -15.31
N SER A 87 -6.28 5.63 -15.15
CA SER A 87 -7.28 5.55 -16.21
C SER A 87 -8.68 5.72 -15.62
N ARG A 88 -9.64 6.01 -16.48
CA ARG A 88 -11.06 6.05 -16.12
C ARG A 88 -11.76 4.83 -16.73
N GLY A 89 -12.49 4.11 -15.89
CA GLY A 89 -13.36 3.02 -16.31
C GLY A 89 -14.75 3.52 -16.69
N GLY A 90 -15.65 2.57 -16.93
CA GLY A 90 -17.09 2.86 -17.01
C GLY A 90 -17.69 3.11 -15.63
N HIS A 91 -18.90 3.67 -15.59
CA HIS A 91 -19.68 3.83 -14.35
C HIS A 91 -18.97 4.61 -13.23
N ASP A 92 -18.33 5.73 -13.58
CA ASP A 92 -17.62 6.61 -12.63
C ASP A 92 -16.50 5.95 -11.80
N THR A 93 -15.99 4.81 -12.29
CA THR A 93 -14.82 4.16 -11.68
C THR A 93 -13.52 4.73 -12.24
N CYS A 94 -12.53 4.86 -11.37
CA CYS A 94 -11.15 5.16 -11.71
C CYS A 94 -10.30 3.94 -11.43
N LEU A 95 -9.29 3.71 -12.26
CA LEU A 95 -8.32 2.63 -12.07
C LEU A 95 -6.93 3.23 -11.95
N ALA A 96 -6.13 2.69 -11.03
CA ALA A 96 -4.73 2.99 -10.93
C ALA A 96 -3.91 1.71 -10.97
N THR A 97 -2.84 1.75 -11.76
CA THR A 97 -1.79 0.74 -11.74
C THR A 97 -0.57 1.40 -11.10
N VAL A 98 -0.08 0.82 -10.00
CA VAL A 98 1.17 1.22 -9.34
C VAL A 98 2.21 0.16 -9.61
N VAL A 99 3.41 0.58 -10.04
CA VAL A 99 4.49 -0.33 -10.42
C VAL A 99 5.63 -0.17 -9.42
N PRO A 100 5.75 -1.05 -8.40
CA PRO A 100 6.79 -0.89 -7.40
C PRO A 100 8.19 -1.05 -8.01
N PRO A 101 9.19 -0.28 -7.54
CA PRO A 101 10.56 -0.38 -8.03
C PRO A 101 11.13 -1.78 -7.79
N GLY A 102 11.99 -2.24 -8.71
CA GLY A 102 12.67 -3.54 -8.61
C GLY A 102 11.98 -4.71 -9.31
N GLY A 103 11.06 -4.45 -10.25
CA GLY A 103 10.44 -5.49 -11.08
C GLY A 103 9.37 -6.32 -10.35
N SER A 104 8.74 -5.73 -9.32
CA SER A 104 7.58 -6.28 -8.64
C SER A 104 6.39 -6.45 -9.59
N GLU A 105 5.51 -7.39 -9.27
CA GLU A 105 4.15 -7.43 -9.82
C GLU A 105 3.46 -6.07 -9.63
N GLU A 106 2.78 -5.63 -10.68
CA GLU A 106 2.00 -4.41 -10.71
C GLU A 106 0.79 -4.53 -9.78
N ALA A 107 0.49 -3.47 -9.04
CA ALA A 107 -0.70 -3.42 -8.20
C ALA A 107 -1.77 -2.58 -8.89
N ILE A 108 -2.90 -3.22 -9.19
CA ILE A 108 -4.05 -2.56 -9.83
C ILE A 108 -5.16 -2.43 -8.79
N ALA A 109 -5.72 -1.23 -8.66
CA ALA A 109 -6.87 -0.99 -7.81
C ALA A 109 -7.85 0.00 -8.45
N GLU A 110 -9.08 -0.05 -7.96
CA GLU A 110 -10.15 0.86 -8.36
C GLU A 110 -10.58 1.78 -7.21
N GLY A 111 -11.27 2.86 -7.58
CA GLY A 111 -11.93 3.76 -6.64
C GLY A 111 -12.85 4.72 -7.38
N SER A 112 -13.75 5.38 -6.66
CA SER A 112 -14.69 6.35 -7.27
C SER A 112 -14.01 7.65 -7.73
N THR A 113 -12.75 7.86 -7.36
CA THR A 113 -11.94 9.02 -7.75
C THR A 113 -10.52 8.59 -8.12
N LEU A 114 -9.81 9.44 -8.85
CA LEU A 114 -8.40 9.19 -9.21
C LEU A 114 -7.52 9.06 -7.96
N ALA A 115 -7.76 9.88 -6.93
CA ALA A 115 -6.97 9.83 -5.71
C ALA A 115 -7.22 8.54 -4.91
N LEU A 116 -8.48 8.09 -4.81
CA LEU A 116 -8.81 6.81 -4.16
C LEU A 116 -8.22 5.62 -4.91
N ALA A 117 -8.37 5.57 -6.23
CA ALA A 117 -7.80 4.50 -7.04
C ALA A 117 -6.27 4.45 -6.87
N MET A 118 -5.60 5.60 -6.93
CA MET A 118 -4.15 5.70 -6.79
C MET A 118 -3.67 5.31 -5.39
N LEU A 119 -4.35 5.78 -4.34
CA LEU A 119 -4.05 5.39 -2.96
C LEU A 119 -4.24 3.88 -2.75
N ALA A 120 -5.32 3.31 -3.26
CA ALA A 120 -5.58 1.88 -3.19
C ALA A 120 -4.51 1.08 -3.94
N GLY A 121 -4.10 1.51 -5.14
CA GLY A 121 -3.03 0.86 -5.90
C GLY A 121 -1.71 0.87 -5.11
N HIS A 122 -1.42 1.98 -4.43
CA HIS A 122 -0.24 2.09 -3.57
C HIS A 122 -0.32 1.16 -2.35
N VAL A 123 -1.45 1.12 -1.65
CA VAL A 123 -1.64 0.23 -0.51
C VAL A 123 -1.56 -1.23 -0.91
N ALA A 124 -2.09 -1.59 -2.08
CA ALA A 124 -1.97 -2.94 -2.65
C ALA A 124 -0.50 -3.31 -2.91
N ALA A 125 0.29 -2.37 -3.43
CA ALA A 125 1.73 -2.56 -3.59
C ALA A 125 2.47 -2.75 -2.25
N VAL A 126 2.13 -1.95 -1.21
CA VAL A 126 2.68 -2.08 0.15
C VAL A 126 2.35 -3.45 0.74
N LEU A 127 1.09 -3.88 0.62
CA LEU A 127 0.63 -5.19 1.08
C LEU A 127 1.39 -6.33 0.39
N ALA A 128 1.45 -6.31 -0.95
CA ALA A 128 2.13 -7.34 -1.73
C ALA A 128 3.62 -7.44 -1.38
N LYS A 129 4.29 -6.30 -1.10
CA LYS A 129 5.67 -6.31 -0.62
C LYS A 129 5.78 -6.96 0.77
N GLY A 130 4.89 -6.63 1.70
CA GLY A 130 4.86 -7.20 3.04
C GLY A 130 4.69 -8.73 3.02
N GLU A 131 3.79 -9.23 2.18
CA GLU A 131 3.54 -10.67 2.02
C GLU A 131 4.74 -11.41 1.42
N ARG A 132 5.45 -10.84 0.45
CA ARG A 132 6.70 -11.40 -0.07
C ARG A 132 7.80 -11.47 0.99
N GLY A 133 7.94 -10.44 1.82
CA GLY A 133 8.88 -10.42 2.94
C GLY A 133 8.59 -11.53 3.95
N ALA A 134 7.31 -11.77 4.25
CA ALA A 134 6.89 -12.86 5.14
C ALA A 134 7.16 -14.24 4.53
N HIS A 135 6.86 -14.45 3.24
CA HIS A 135 7.13 -15.72 2.55
C HIS A 135 8.63 -16.05 2.48
N ALA A 136 9.50 -15.07 2.22
CA ALA A 136 10.94 -15.29 2.21
C ALA A 136 11.50 -15.68 3.59
N ALA A 137 10.89 -15.19 4.68
CA ALA A 137 11.27 -15.54 6.04
C ALA A 137 10.81 -16.95 6.47
N ASP A 138 9.76 -17.49 5.84
CA ASP A 138 9.20 -18.81 6.13
C ASP A 138 9.89 -19.96 5.37
N VAL A 139 10.68 -19.69 4.32
CA VAL A 139 11.45 -20.73 3.61
C VAL A 139 12.61 -21.19 4.51
N PRO A 140 12.58 -22.41 5.06
CA PRO A 140 13.74 -22.95 5.76
C PRO A 140 14.84 -23.15 4.71
N LEU A 141 16.08 -22.76 5.03
CA LEU A 141 17.28 -23.16 4.30
C LEU A 141 17.36 -24.69 4.28
N ALA A 142 16.66 -25.31 3.33
CA ALA A 142 16.79 -26.72 3.03
C ALA A 142 18.20 -26.88 2.49
N SER A 143 19.05 -27.44 3.34
CA SER A 143 20.43 -27.81 3.06
C SER A 143 20.50 -28.42 1.66
N ALA A 144 21.08 -27.68 0.71
CA ALA A 144 21.37 -28.18 -0.61
C ALA A 144 22.44 -29.26 -0.47
N SER A 145 21.99 -30.50 -0.23
CA SER A 145 22.82 -31.70 -0.28
C SER A 145 23.23 -31.89 -1.74
N ILE A 146 24.36 -31.30 -2.12
CA ILE A 146 25.09 -31.69 -3.33
C ILE A 146 25.51 -33.14 -3.15
N ARG A 147 24.85 -34.06 -3.86
CA ARG A 147 25.44 -35.37 -4.15
C ARG A 147 26.27 -35.21 -5.43
N LEU A 148 27.59 -35.18 -5.27
CA LEU A 148 28.52 -35.39 -6.37
C LEU A 148 28.38 -36.86 -6.82
N HIS A 149 28.01 -37.05 -8.08
CA HIS A 149 28.16 -38.31 -8.80
C HIS A 149 29.40 -38.21 -9.69
#